data_AF-A0A3B9Z8R9-F1
#
_entry.id   AF-A0A3B9Z8R9-F1
#
_cell.length_a   1.000
_cell.length_b   1.000
_cell.length_c   1.000
_cell.angle_alpha   90.00
_cell.angle_beta   90.00
_cell.angle_gamma   90.00
#
_symmetry.space_group_name_H-M   'P 1'
#
loop_
_entity.id
_entity.type
_entity.pdbx_description
1 polymer ?
#
loop_
_entity_poly.entity_id
_entity_poly.type
_entity_poly.pdbx_seq_one_letter_code
_entity_poly.pdbx_strand_id
1 'polypeptide(L)'
;MLNVGQLNNGFVLDHIKAGKAMHIYNYLGLDKLDCQVAIIKNARSQKLGKKDIIKIEGPLDIVDFDILGFIDCNITVNIIENGELTG
;
A
#
# COMPACT_ATOMS: atom_id res chain seq x y z
N MET A 1 18.60 4.97 -0.48
CA MET A 1 17.25 4.39 -0.58
C MET A 1 16.39 5.20 0.37
N LEU A 2 15.20 5.66 -0.05
CA LEU A 2 14.34 6.44 0.83
C LEU A 2 13.67 5.47 1.80
N ASN A 3 13.84 5.69 3.09
CA ASN A 3 13.33 4.80 4.13
C ASN A 3 12.15 5.46 4.85
N VAL A 4 11.13 4.66 5.08
CA VAL A 4 9.94 4.99 5.87
C VAL A 4 9.83 3.91 6.94
N GLY A 5 9.33 4.28 8.11
CA GLY A 5 9.20 3.39 9.27
C GLY A 5 8.62 2.01 8.94
N GLN A 6 9.00 1.03 9.77
CA GLN A 6 8.43 -0.30 9.73
C GLN A 6 6.97 -0.25 10.22
N LEU A 7 6.18 -1.21 9.74
CA LEU A 7 4.80 -1.40 10.16
C LEU A 7 4.77 -2.55 11.15
N ASN A 8 4.04 -2.42 12.27
CA ASN A 8 3.86 -3.53 13.21
C ASN A 8 2.63 -4.36 12.87
N ASN A 9 1.47 -3.73 12.62
CA ASN A 9 0.23 -4.41 12.25
C ASN A 9 -0.51 -3.65 11.17
N GLY A 10 -0.82 -4.33 10.06
CA GLY A 10 -1.57 -3.79 8.93
C GLY A 10 -1.07 -4.31 7.61
N PHE A 11 -1.02 -3.47 6.57
CA PHE A 11 -0.75 -3.96 5.23
C PHE A 11 -0.01 -2.97 4.34
N VAL A 12 0.74 -3.51 3.38
CA VAL A 12 1.55 -2.78 2.41
C VAL A 12 1.07 -3.12 1.00
N LEU A 13 0.57 -2.10 0.31
CA LEU A 13 0.26 -2.15 -1.10
C LEU A 13 1.53 -1.80 -1.88
N ASP A 14 2.17 -2.82 -2.43
CA ASP A 14 3.41 -2.70 -3.21
C ASP A 14 3.15 -2.93 -4.70
N HIS A 15 4.13 -2.58 -5.54
CA HIS A 15 4.07 -2.74 -6.99
C HIS A 15 2.95 -1.96 -7.68
N ILE A 16 2.45 -0.91 -7.04
CA ILE A 16 1.53 0.04 -7.66
C ILE A 16 2.24 0.74 -8.83
N LYS A 17 1.59 0.85 -9.98
CA LYS A 17 2.12 1.63 -11.10
C LYS A 17 2.47 3.06 -10.67
N ALA A 18 3.67 3.50 -11.04
CA ALA A 18 4.18 4.82 -10.68
C ALA A 18 3.17 5.95 -10.99
N GLY A 19 2.92 6.82 -10.02
CA GLY A 19 1.97 7.91 -10.12
C GLY A 19 0.54 7.58 -9.64
N LYS A 20 0.17 6.31 -9.48
CA LYS A 20 -1.21 5.89 -9.18
C LYS A 20 -1.57 5.82 -7.69
N ALA A 21 -0.62 5.94 -6.76
CA ALA A 21 -0.93 5.76 -5.32
C ALA A 21 -2.04 6.68 -4.78
N MET A 22 -2.15 7.93 -5.26
CA MET A 22 -3.19 8.83 -4.78
C MET A 22 -4.60 8.44 -5.25
N HIS A 23 -4.71 7.76 -6.40
CA HIS A 23 -6.00 7.22 -6.83
C HIS A 23 -6.42 6.09 -5.89
N ILE A 24 -5.49 5.19 -5.56
CA ILE A 24 -5.75 4.09 -4.62
C ILE A 24 -6.13 4.63 -3.25
N TYR A 25 -5.38 5.63 -2.75
CA TYR A 25 -5.69 6.29 -1.48
C TYR A 25 -7.15 6.80 -1.42
N ASN A 26 -7.62 7.46 -2.48
CA ASN A 26 -8.99 7.96 -2.57
C ASN A 26 -10.01 6.83 -2.76
N TYR A 27 -9.72 5.83 -3.60
CA TYR A 27 -10.63 4.71 -3.87
C TYR A 27 -10.86 3.83 -2.65
N LEU A 28 -9.82 3.63 -1.83
CA LEU A 28 -9.90 2.93 -0.56
C LEU A 28 -10.51 3.81 0.56
N GLY A 29 -10.80 5.08 0.30
CA GLY A 29 -11.37 6.00 1.30
C GLY A 29 -10.45 6.29 2.49
N LEU A 30 -9.14 6.19 2.30
CA LEU A 30 -8.15 6.37 3.37
C LEU A 30 -8.10 7.81 3.89
N ASP A 31 -8.68 8.78 3.18
CA ASP A 31 -8.89 10.16 3.64
C ASP A 31 -9.92 10.27 4.76
N LYS A 32 -10.78 9.27 4.91
CA LYS A 32 -11.88 9.25 5.88
C LYS A 32 -11.61 8.34 7.08
N LEU A 33 -10.54 7.55 7.03
CA LEU A 33 -10.15 6.65 8.10
C LEU A 33 -9.19 7.35 9.06
N ASP A 34 -9.41 7.13 10.37
CA ASP A 34 -8.46 7.54 11.40
C ASP A 34 -7.37 6.47 11.53
N CYS A 35 -6.47 6.40 10.54
CA CYS A 35 -5.36 5.45 10.52
C CYS A 35 -4.07 6.09 9.99
N GLN A 36 -2.93 5.50 10.37
CA GLN A 36 -1.64 5.95 9.86
C GLN A 36 -1.39 5.42 8.46
N VAL A 37 -1.08 6.33 7.53
CA VAL A 37 -0.79 5.98 6.14
C VAL A 37 0.52 6.62 5.71
N ALA A 38 1.40 5.82 5.12
CA ALA A 38 2.63 6.31 4.50
C ALA A 38 2.63 6.02 3.00
N ILE A 39 2.85 7.03 2.18
CA ILE A 39 2.85 6.93 0.73
C ILE A 39 4.25 7.26 0.19
N ILE A 40 4.79 6.36 -0.64
CA ILE A 40 6.06 6.56 -1.33
C ILE A 40 5.78 6.53 -2.83
N LYS A 41 6.04 7.63 -3.52
CA LYS A 41 5.83 7.74 -4.97
C LYS A 41 7.14 7.63 -5.74
N ASN A 42 7.09 7.02 -6.94
CA ASN A 42 8.24 6.87 -7.83
C ASN A 42 9.45 6.17 -7.18
N ALA A 43 9.20 5.25 -6.25
CA ALA A 43 10.22 4.38 -5.69
C ALA A 43 10.90 3.56 -6.80
N ARG A 44 12.21 3.33 -6.68
CA ARG A 44 12.94 2.48 -7.63
C ARG A 44 12.41 1.05 -7.56
N SER A 45 12.12 0.46 -8.72
CA SER A 45 11.60 -0.90 -8.84
C SER A 45 12.43 -1.66 -9.86
N GLN A 46 12.90 -2.87 -9.51
CA GLN A 46 13.56 -3.74 -10.49
C GLN A 46 12.55 -4.30 -11.50
N LYS A 47 11.31 -4.59 -11.06
CA LYS A 47 10.26 -5.18 -11.90
C LYS A 47 9.57 -4.18 -12.83
N LEU A 48 9.35 -2.95 -12.36
CA LEU A 48 8.55 -1.92 -13.05
C LEU A 48 9.35 -0.68 -13.48
N GLY A 49 10.66 -0.63 -13.17
CA GLY A 49 11.50 0.58 -13.28
C GLY A 49 11.20 1.60 -12.17
N LYS A 50 9.94 2.02 -12.06
CA LYS A 50 9.41 2.85 -10.96
C LYS A 50 8.09 2.28 -10.45
N LYS A 51 7.85 2.40 -9.14
CA LYS A 51 6.58 2.01 -8.50
C LYS A 51 6.15 3.03 -7.45
N ASP A 52 4.88 3.02 -7.09
CA ASP A 52 4.44 3.63 -5.84
C ASP A 52 4.22 2.53 -4.79
N ILE A 53 4.23 2.91 -3.51
CA ILE A 53 4.01 2.02 -2.36
C ILE A 53 3.10 2.76 -1.37
N ILE A 54 2.14 2.06 -0.79
CA ILE A 54 1.33 2.57 0.32
C ILE A 54 1.44 1.60 1.50
N LYS A 55 1.73 2.13 2.68
CA LYS A 55 1.68 1.39 3.95
C LYS A 55 0.51 1.91 4.76
N ILE A 56 -0.32 1.03 5.28
CA ILE A 56 -1.48 1.37 6.12
C ILE A 56 -1.40 0.58 7.42
N GLU A 57 -1.49 1.27 8.55
CA GLU A 57 -1.63 0.66 9.87
C GLU A 57 -3.11 0.40 10.18
N GLY A 58 -3.42 -0.75 10.76
CA GLY A 58 -4.78 -1.13 11.16
C GLY A 58 -5.20 -2.51 10.64
N PRO A 59 -6.40 -2.99 11.01
CA PRO A 59 -6.86 -4.31 10.59
C PRO A 59 -7.22 -4.35 9.10
N LEU A 60 -7.22 -5.55 8.51
CA LEU A 60 -7.43 -5.73 7.06
C LEU A 60 -8.85 -5.35 6.61
N ASP A 61 -9.82 -5.41 7.50
CA ASP A 61 -11.23 -5.14 7.23
C ASP A 61 -11.57 -3.64 7.12
N ILE A 62 -10.60 -2.74 7.37
CA ILE A 62 -10.83 -1.29 7.24
C ILE A 62 -10.92 -0.82 5.78
N VAL A 63 -10.49 -1.66 4.83
CA VAL A 63 -10.58 -1.36 3.39
C VAL A 63 -11.13 -2.55 2.61
N ASP A 64 -11.74 -2.24 1.48
CA ASP A 64 -12.12 -3.23 0.47
C ASP A 64 -10.94 -3.45 -0.50
N PHE A 65 -10.40 -4.67 -0.56
CA PHE A 65 -9.30 -5.02 -1.45
C PHE A 65 -9.76 -5.40 -2.86
N ASP A 66 -11.04 -5.75 -3.07
CA ASP A 66 -11.54 -6.19 -4.37
C ASP A 66 -11.43 -5.08 -5.42
N ILE A 67 -11.54 -3.83 -4.97
CA ILE A 67 -11.36 -2.66 -5.83
C ILE A 67 -9.93 -2.53 -6.38
N LEU A 68 -8.92 -3.10 -5.72
CA LEU A 68 -7.53 -3.01 -6.17
C LEU A 68 -7.30 -3.76 -7.48
N GLY A 69 -7.94 -4.92 -7.65
CA GLY A 69 -7.86 -5.71 -8.88
C GLY A 69 -8.43 -4.96 -10.09
N PHE A 70 -9.41 -4.08 -9.87
CA PHE A 70 -9.95 -3.21 -10.91
C PHE A 70 -9.01 -2.04 -11.26
N ILE A 71 -8.26 -1.51 -10.28
CA ILE A 71 -7.41 -0.33 -10.47
C ILE A 71 -6.08 -0.70 -11.14
N ASP A 72 -5.39 -1.72 -10.63
CA ASP A 72 -4.08 -2.15 -11.14
C ASP A 72 -3.80 -3.59 -10.73
N CYS A 73 -3.76 -4.48 -11.72
CA CYS A 73 -3.50 -5.91 -11.52
C CYS A 73 -2.06 -6.24 -11.08
N ASN A 74 -1.16 -5.25 -11.03
CA ASN A 74 0.21 -5.44 -10.55
C ASN A 74 0.35 -5.28 -9.03
N ILE A 75 -0.67 -4.78 -8.35
CA ILE A 75 -0.61 -4.52 -6.91
C ILE A 75 -0.39 -5.83 -6.15
N THR A 76 0.60 -5.81 -5.26
CA THR A 76 0.81 -6.87 -4.28
C THR A 76 0.34 -6.36 -2.94
N VAL A 77 -0.59 -7.07 -2.30
CA VAL A 77 -0.97 -6.81 -0.91
C VAL A 77 -0.05 -7.66 -0.04
N ASN A 78 0.66 -7.03 0.90
CA ASN A 78 1.51 -7.71 1.87
C ASN A 78 0.94 -7.44 3.26
N ILE A 79 0.58 -8.48 3.99
CA ILE A 79 -0.01 -8.40 5.32
C ILE A 79 1.13 -8.48 6.35
N ILE A 80 1.13 -7.52 7.27
CA ILE A 80 2.12 -7.42 8.34
C ILE A 80 1.43 -7.63 9.69
N GLU A 81 1.89 -8.62 10.44
CA GLU A 81 1.43 -8.90 11.80
C GLU A 81 2.65 -9.05 12.72
N ASN A 82 2.65 -8.35 13.86
CA ASN A 82 3.78 -8.31 14.79
C ASN A 82 5.14 -7.97 14.13
N GLY A 83 5.12 -7.16 13.08
CA GLY A 83 6.31 -6.74 12.33
C GLY A 83 6.81 -7.76 11.30
N GLU A 84 6.10 -8.88 11.11
CA GLU A 84 6.45 -9.95 10.18
C GLU A 84 5.45 -10.05 9.03
N LEU A 85 5.93 -10.52 7.86
CA LEU A 85 5.09 -10.76 6.70
C LEU A 85 4.33 -12.07 6.87
N THR A 86 3.00 -12.01 6.82
CA THR A 86 2.13 -13.19 7.02
C THR A 86 1.28 -13.55 5.80
N GLY A 87 1.15 -12.66 4.81
CA GLY A 87 0.38 -12.90 3.58
C GLY A 87 0.66 -11.91 2.47
#